data_AF-Q28KH2-F1
#
_entry.id   AF-Q28KH2-F1
#
_cell.length_a   1.000
_cell.length_b   1.000
_cell.length_c   1.000
_cell.angle_alpha   90.00
_cell.angle_beta   90.00
_cell.angle_gamma   90.00
#
_symmetry.space_group_name_H-M   'P 1'
#
loop_
_entity.id
_entity.type
_entity.pdbx_description
1 polymer ?
#
loop_
_entity_poly.entity_id
_entity_poly.type
_entity_poly.pdbx_seq_one_letter_code
_entity_poly.pdbx_strand_id
1 'polypeptide(L)'
;MADDYQTRIARAMAELEASSINSLNYAPPLFRVARRLGLKPRPPHYMSFGRAVLILGPIFGIFWGALMYVVQWRAADLALGLVVSASLMAGALFGLLMAGYYRWAGSQAGLTKWEEL
;
A
#
# COMPACT_ATOMS: atom_id res chain seq x y z
N MET A 1 -23.78 -0.59 11.77
CA MET A 1 -22.63 -1.05 10.95
C MET A 1 -21.38 -0.15 11.04
N ALA A 2 -21.30 0.84 11.95
CA ALA A 2 -20.04 1.52 12.26
C ALA A 2 -19.23 0.79 13.35
N ASP A 3 -19.93 0.14 14.28
CA ASP A 3 -19.31 -0.60 15.39
C ASP A 3 -18.47 -1.80 14.93
N ASP A 4 -18.88 -2.50 13.87
CA ASP A 4 -18.16 -3.66 13.34
C ASP A 4 -16.77 -3.27 12.79
N TYR A 5 -16.69 -2.19 12.01
CA TYR A 5 -15.40 -1.72 11.48
C TYR A 5 -14.47 -1.22 12.59
N GLN A 6 -15.00 -0.47 13.57
CA GLN A 6 -14.19 0.06 14.68
C GLN A 6 -13.68 -1.06 15.59
N THR A 7 -14.48 -2.09 15.81
CA THR A 7 -14.05 -3.28 16.58
C THR A 7 -12.97 -4.05 15.83
N ARG A 8 -13.18 -4.30 14.54
CA ARG A 8 -12.21 -5.01 13.67
C ARG A 8 -10.89 -4.27 13.53
N ILE A 9 -10.93 -2.96 13.33
CA ILE A 9 -9.70 -2.17 13.20
C ILE A 9 -8.94 -2.12 14.53
N ALA A 10 -9.64 -2.07 15.68
CA ALA A 10 -9.01 -2.12 16.99
C ALA A 10 -8.30 -3.46 17.22
N ARG A 11 -8.96 -4.59 16.89
CA ARG A 11 -8.37 -5.93 16.96
C ARG A 11 -7.19 -6.09 16.02
N ALA A 12 -7.32 -5.65 14.77
CA ALA A 12 -6.23 -5.68 13.80
C ALA A 12 -5.01 -4.89 14.28
N MET A 13 -5.22 -3.71 14.86
CA MET A 13 -4.13 -2.89 15.40
C MET A 13 -3.48 -3.56 16.61
N ALA A 14 -4.25 -4.19 17.50
CA ALA A 14 -3.73 -4.93 18.64
C ALA A 14 -2.90 -6.14 18.20
N GLU A 15 -3.34 -6.91 17.20
CA GLU A 15 -2.55 -8.01 16.62
C GLU A 15 -1.26 -7.49 15.98
N LEU A 16 -1.32 -6.36 15.26
CA LEU A 16 -0.14 -5.74 14.64
C LEU A 16 0.86 -5.22 15.67
N GLU A 17 0.39 -4.62 16.77
CA GLU A 17 1.22 -4.17 17.89
C GLU A 17 1.87 -5.33 18.64
N ALA A 18 1.18 -6.46 18.76
CA ALA A 18 1.72 -7.69 19.36
C ALA A 18 2.64 -8.46 18.39
N SER A 19 2.62 -8.15 17.09
CA SER A 19 3.42 -8.82 16.08
C SER A 19 4.85 -8.26 15.98
N SER A 20 5.72 -8.99 15.26
CA SER A 20 7.07 -8.52 14.92
C SER A 20 7.11 -7.46 13.81
N ILE A 21 5.97 -7.01 13.29
CA ILE A 21 5.89 -6.03 12.22
C ILE A 21 6.13 -4.63 12.79
N ASN A 22 7.05 -3.89 12.18
CA ASN A 22 7.35 -2.51 12.59
C ASN A 22 6.13 -1.59 12.38
N SER A 23 5.88 -0.70 13.34
CA SER A 23 4.80 0.30 13.30
C SER A 23 4.84 1.24 12.10
N LEU A 24 6.03 1.48 11.54
CA LEU A 24 6.19 2.23 10.30
C LEU A 24 5.63 1.49 9.08
N ASN A 25 5.65 0.15 9.08
CA ASN A 25 5.16 -0.67 7.97
C ASN A 25 3.65 -0.92 8.05
N TYR A 26 3.10 -1.15 9.25
CA TYR A 26 1.67 -1.44 9.38
C TYR A 26 0.79 -0.19 9.49
N ALA A 27 1.35 0.97 9.86
CA ALA A 27 0.62 2.24 9.96
C ALA A 27 1.34 3.39 9.22
N PRO A 28 1.47 3.33 7.88
CA PRO A 28 2.08 4.41 7.12
C PRO A 28 1.35 5.74 7.37
N PRO A 29 2.03 6.90 7.38
CA PRO A 29 1.41 8.20 7.61
C PRO A 29 0.18 8.46 6.73
N LEU A 30 0.21 8.01 5.47
CA LEU A 30 -0.92 8.06 4.53
C LEU A 30 -2.20 7.41 5.08
N PHE A 31 -2.09 6.24 5.73
CA PHE A 31 -3.24 5.54 6.30
C PHE A 31 -3.80 6.26 7.53
N ARG A 32 -2.94 6.92 8.31
CA ARG A 32 -3.37 7.78 9.42
C ARG A 32 -4.14 9.00 8.93
N VAL A 33 -3.66 9.66 7.87
CA VAL A 33 -4.35 10.80 7.26
C VAL A 33 -5.68 10.37 6.66
N ALA A 34 -5.72 9.27 5.89
CA ALA A 34 -6.95 8.74 5.33
C ALA A 34 -8.01 8.45 6.40
N ARG A 35 -7.61 7.87 7.54
CA ARG A 35 -8.51 7.62 8.67
C ARG A 35 -9.05 8.91 9.31
N ARG A 36 -8.21 9.95 9.41
CA ARG A 36 -8.64 11.28 9.89
C ARG A 36 -9.62 11.96 8.92
N LEU A 37 -9.53 11.67 7.62
CA LEU A 37 -10.47 12.14 6.61
C LEU A 37 -11.79 11.35 6.59
N GLY A 38 -12.02 10.47 7.57
CA GLY A 38 -13.24 9.65 7.67
C GLY A 38 -13.25 8.42 6.76
N LEU A 39 -12.16 8.17 6.03
CA LEU A 39 -12.02 6.93 5.26
C LEU A 39 -11.80 5.77 6.23
N LYS A 40 -12.24 4.58 5.82
CA LYS A 40 -12.12 3.34 6.60
C LYS A 40 -11.10 2.38 5.97
N PRO A 41 -9.82 2.77 5.80
CA PRO A 41 -8.85 1.91 5.16
C PRO A 41 -8.52 0.71 6.05
N ARG A 42 -8.41 -0.47 5.46
CA ARG A 42 -7.81 -1.63 6.14
C ARG A 42 -6.29 -1.42 6.25
N PRO A 43 -5.62 -1.89 7.30
CA PRO A 43 -4.16 -1.83 7.37
C PRO A 43 -3.55 -2.59 6.17
N PRO A 44 -2.33 -2.22 5.70
CA PRO A 44 -1.72 -2.82 4.51
C PRO A 44 -1.66 -4.35 4.55
N HIS A 45 -1.40 -4.94 5.71
CA HIS A 45 -1.30 -6.39 5.91
C HIS A 45 -2.64 -7.13 5.90
N TYR A 46 -3.75 -6.43 6.15
CA TYR A 46 -5.13 -6.97 6.08
C TYR A 46 -5.84 -6.59 4.78
N MET A 47 -5.13 -5.92 3.88
CA MET A 47 -5.64 -5.56 2.58
C MET A 47 -5.56 -6.76 1.63
N SER A 48 -6.56 -6.92 0.75
CA SER A 48 -6.45 -7.94 -0.28
C SER A 48 -5.29 -7.62 -1.23
N PHE A 49 -4.65 -8.66 -1.75
CA PHE A 49 -3.53 -8.53 -2.70
C PHE A 49 -3.85 -7.56 -3.85
N GLY A 50 -5.02 -7.72 -4.47
CA GLY A 50 -5.44 -6.83 -5.56
C GLY A 50 -5.59 -5.36 -5.15
N ARG A 51 -6.14 -5.09 -3.95
CA ARG A 51 -6.25 -3.70 -3.45
C ARG A 51 -4.88 -3.09 -3.16
N ALA A 52 -3.94 -3.86 -2.63
CA ALA A 52 -2.58 -3.39 -2.41
C ALA A 52 -1.92 -3.00 -3.74
N VAL A 53 -2.02 -3.83 -4.78
CA VAL A 53 -1.49 -3.51 -6.12
C VAL A 53 -2.15 -2.26 -6.70
N LEU A 54 -3.48 -2.16 -6.63
CA LEU A 54 -4.25 -1.05 -7.22
C LEU A 54 -4.06 0.28 -6.50
N ILE A 55 -3.65 0.28 -5.24
CA ILE A 55 -3.40 1.52 -4.47
C ILE A 55 -1.91 1.89 -4.55
N LEU A 56 -1.03 0.96 -4.19
CA LEU A 56 0.40 1.24 -4.06
C LEU A 56 1.07 1.41 -5.41
N GLY A 57 0.66 0.61 -6.40
CA GLY A 57 1.25 0.62 -7.74
C GLY A 57 1.09 1.97 -8.43
N PRO A 58 -0.14 2.52 -8.56
CA PRO A 58 -0.34 3.83 -9.16
C PRO A 58 0.30 4.98 -8.38
N ILE A 59 0.25 4.97 -7.04
CA ILE A 59 0.89 6.01 -6.22
C ILE A 59 2.40 6.03 -6.49
N PHE A 60 3.04 4.85 -6.47
CA PHE A 60 4.46 4.74 -6.77
C PHE A 60 4.77 5.11 -8.22
N GLY A 61 4.02 4.58 -9.17
CA GLY A 61 4.23 4.83 -10.60
C GLY A 61 4.12 6.32 -10.96
N ILE A 62 3.14 7.03 -10.38
CA ILE A 62 2.99 8.48 -10.57
C ILE A 62 4.15 9.23 -9.93
N PHE A 63 4.47 8.94 -8.67
CA PHE A 63 5.53 9.64 -7.95
C PHE A 63 6.90 9.41 -8.59
N TRP A 64 7.24 8.15 -8.88
CA TRP A 64 8.49 7.77 -9.52
C TRP A 64 8.58 8.28 -10.95
N GLY A 65 7.49 8.16 -11.73
CA GLY A 65 7.43 8.69 -13.09
C GLY A 65 7.61 10.21 -13.15
N ALA A 66 6.96 10.95 -12.24
CA ALA A 66 7.14 12.40 -12.11
C ALA A 66 8.58 12.76 -11.70
N LEU A 67 9.16 12.03 -10.75
CA LEU A 67 10.55 12.22 -10.34
C LEU A 67 11.53 11.98 -11.49
N MET A 68 11.41 10.85 -12.20
CA MET A 68 12.24 10.52 -13.35
C MET A 68 12.06 11.53 -14.49
N TYR A 69 10.84 12.01 -14.69
CA TYR A 69 10.58 13.06 -15.66
C TYR A 69 11.38 14.33 -15.36
N VAL A 70 11.37 14.80 -14.11
CA VAL A 70 12.09 16.01 -13.70
C VAL A 70 13.62 15.81 -13.70
N VAL A 71 14.09 14.65 -13.23
CA VAL A 71 15.52 14.39 -13.03
C VAL A 71 16.24 14.03 -14.33
N GLN A 72 15.59 13.26 -15.22
CA GLN A 72 16.28 12.62 -16.34
C GLN A 72 15.53 12.78 -17.67
N TRP A 73 14.24 12.44 -17.74
CA TRP A 73 13.57 12.27 -19.03
C TRP A 73 13.20 13.58 -19.71
N ARG A 74 13.02 14.67 -18.96
CA ARG A 74 12.78 16.01 -19.54
C ARG A 74 13.92 16.46 -20.45
N ALA A 75 15.17 16.09 -20.13
CA ALA A 75 16.34 16.45 -20.94
C ALA A 75 16.58 15.50 -22.13
N ALA A 76 15.97 14.32 -22.11
CA ALA A 76 16.22 13.23 -23.06
C ALA A 76 15.20 13.16 -24.21
N ASP A 77 14.25 14.11 -24.27
CA ASP A 77 13.17 14.22 -25.27
C ASP A 77 12.47 12.87 -25.55
N LEU A 78 12.24 12.09 -24.49
CA LEU A 78 11.63 10.77 -24.62
C LEU A 78 10.18 10.89 -25.07
N ALA A 79 9.78 10.00 -25.98
CA ALA A 79 8.39 9.88 -26.39
C ALA A 79 7.47 9.67 -25.18
N LEU A 80 6.36 10.40 -25.13
CA LEU A 80 5.39 10.33 -24.03
C LEU A 80 4.92 8.90 -23.75
N GLY A 81 4.73 8.09 -24.80
CA GLY A 81 4.35 6.68 -24.66
C GLY A 81 5.39 5.84 -23.90
N LEU A 82 6.68 6.14 -24.04
CA LEU A 82 7.75 5.46 -23.30
C LEU A 82 7.76 5.88 -21.84
N VAL A 83 7.60 7.17 -21.56
CA VAL A 83 7.51 7.72 -20.19
C VAL A 83 6.33 7.09 -19.43
N VAL A 84 5.15 7.05 -20.07
CA VAL A 84 3.93 6.48 -19.47
C VAL A 84 4.06 4.97 -19.27
N SER A 85 4.52 4.22 -20.28
CA SER A 85 4.67 2.77 -20.18
C SER A 85 5.71 2.36 -19.13
N ALA A 86 6.87 3.04 -19.07
CA ALA A 86 7.87 2.80 -18.04
C ALA A 86 7.34 3.07 -16.63
N SER A 87 6.60 4.18 -16.44
CA SER A 87 5.99 4.52 -15.15
C SER A 87 4.94 3.50 -14.70
N LEU A 88 4.11 3.02 -15.65
CA LEU A 88 3.11 1.97 -15.40
C LEU A 88 3.77 0.64 -15.06
N MET A 89 4.81 0.23 -15.79
CA MET A 89 5.55 -1.01 -15.50
C MET A 89 6.23 -0.97 -14.13
N ALA A 90 6.90 0.14 -13.80
CA ALA A 90 7.51 0.33 -12.50
C ALA A 90 6.47 0.28 -11.36
N GLY A 91 5.34 0.98 -11.54
CA GLY A 91 4.22 0.95 -10.60
C GLY A 91 3.63 -0.45 -10.43
N ALA A 92 3.41 -1.18 -11.52
CA ALA A 92 2.87 -2.54 -11.48
C ALA A 92 3.81 -3.50 -10.76
N LEU A 93 5.11 -3.49 -11.11
CA LEU A 93 6.11 -4.35 -10.48
C LEU A 93 6.23 -4.04 -8.98
N PHE A 94 6.33 -2.77 -8.62
CA PHE A 94 6.37 -2.34 -7.23
C PHE A 94 5.12 -2.75 -6.46
N GLY A 95 3.93 -2.53 -7.03
CA GLY A 95 2.66 -2.91 -6.43
C GLY A 95 2.56 -4.41 -6.18
N LEU A 96 2.99 -5.24 -7.15
CA LEU A 96 3.03 -6.70 -7.01
C LEU A 96 4.00 -7.15 -5.93
N LEU A 97 5.22 -6.60 -5.92
CA LEU A 97 6.23 -6.91 -4.90
C LEU A 97 5.76 -6.54 -3.50
N MET A 98 5.21 -5.34 -3.32
CA MET A 98 4.70 -4.89 -2.03
C MET A 98 3.47 -5.67 -1.57
N ALA A 99 2.56 -6.02 -2.49
CA ALA A 99 1.42 -6.87 -2.16
C ALA A 99 1.87 -8.28 -1.74
N GLY A 100 2.90 -8.83 -2.41
CA GLY A 100 3.53 -10.09 -2.01
C GLY A 100 4.19 -10.00 -0.64
N TYR A 101 4.98 -8.96 -0.42
CA TYR A 101 5.64 -8.69 0.87
C TYR A 101 4.63 -8.57 2.01
N TYR A 102 3.56 -7.79 1.84
CA TYR A 102 2.55 -7.62 2.90
C TYR A 102 1.83 -8.91 3.24
N ARG A 103 1.51 -9.72 2.24
CA ARG A 103 0.91 -11.04 2.44
C ARG A 103 1.87 -11.99 3.16
N TRP A 104 3.13 -12.03 2.73
CA TRP A 104 4.16 -12.86 3.35
C TRP A 104 4.42 -12.43 4.80
N ALA A 105 4.67 -11.13 5.04
CA ALA A 105 4.89 -10.59 6.37
C ALA A 105 3.69 -10.84 7.30
N GLY A 106 2.47 -10.67 6.80
CA GLY A 106 1.25 -10.97 7.57
C GLY A 106 1.13 -12.45 7.92
N SER A 107 1.48 -13.35 7.00
CA SER A 107 1.48 -14.80 7.27
C SER A 107 2.56 -15.22 8.28
N GLN A 108 3.76 -14.62 8.21
CA GLN A 108 4.84 -14.89 9.18
C GLN A 108 4.51 -14.36 10.58
N ALA A 109 3.74 -13.27 10.66
CA ALA A 109 3.26 -12.69 11.91
C ALA A 109 2.04 -13.41 12.50
N GLY A 110 1.48 -14.42 11.80
CA GLY A 110 0.31 -15.16 12.28
C GLY A 110 -0.96 -14.32 12.36
N LEU A 111 -1.09 -13.26 11.55
CA LEU A 111 -2.24 -12.37 11.60
C LEU A 111 -3.53 -13.11 11.21
N THR A 112 -4.60 -12.83 11.95
CA THR A 112 -5.93 -13.34 11.63
C THR A 112 -6.41 -12.75 10.30
N LYS A 113 -7.26 -13.46 9.54
CA LYS A 113 -7.83 -12.85 8.34
C LYS A 113 -8.79 -11.73 8.72
N TRP A 114 -8.84 -10.68 7.90
CA TRP A 114 -9.76 -9.56 8.15
C TRP A 114 -11.23 -9.99 8.27
N GLU A 115 -11.66 -11.02 7.53
CA GLU A 115 -13.03 -11.54 7.62
C GLU A 115 -13.34 -12.23 8.96
N GLU A 116 -12.29 -12.70 9.66
CA GLU A 116 -12.36 -13.48 10.91
C GLU A 116 -12.13 -12.61 12.16
N LEU A 117 -11.85 -11.30 11.99
CA LEU A 117 -11.70 -10.31 13.07
C LEU A 117 -13.04 -9.83 13.66
#